data_AF-A0A518IRM3-F1
#
_entry.id   AF-A0A518IRM3-F1
#
_cell.length_a   1.000
_cell.length_b   1.000
_cell.length_c   1.000
_cell.angle_alpha   90.00
_cell.angle_beta   90.00
_cell.angle_gamma   90.00
#
_symmetry.space_group_name_H-M   'P 1'
#
loop_
_entity.id
_entity.type
_entity.pdbx_description
1 polymer ?
#
loop_
_entity_poly.entity_id
_entity_poly.type
_entity_poly.pdbx_seq_one_letter_code
_entity_poly.pdbx_strand_id
1 'polypeptide(L)'
;MIALLKNLLSQIARIAVCAFAPIVALRHANDRWQRWGVIAIHVVAALVGIAALGYVQYALQLDTLVRSSLPMVRLTWLPLVACLLYAIAWSAWFVAHTLRMPAEKPLGGGIHSAWQDSLHRFTAAGIDVSRTPLYLVLGSPAGGVRDFFSASHTDLVVLPSAEEADQPIQVCGNRDAIYVCCREASLTGNFTRRAAASRQKLLETMGSDGAPSIPREPAHVWQSSDAATATSQSPTFAASAYGAAEPSFGAASETGTQAATATLSRPASADGMPVDRMNEAFDHIETLTADDTDRSAKPVTILQPRTAKLPMMRLEQSEALELLERLDGLCREIAEVRQPFCPINGVVLMLPLDAADCIETADHVGMRIERDLNTIAAATQSSVSAQVIFCDLELCDGGQALLDRFPETQRHRRLGAILPAPPASEPDAGPASVDRAVRWICDELFPPLAYRLMARNLQDAAQDRILRQGNHAIHRVVDTMRQRRDGMSRLLRRSIAATAGNVRLRGCFVAATGAAGATKHAFAEGVMPQILDIQNEVQWLPQRRQRDRWQRRAAAAIYASVAITTCAVLTYLLGWHAAN
;
A
#
# COMPACT_ATOMS: atom_id res chain seq x y z
N MET A 1 18.18 -35.48 51.53
CA MET A 1 18.46 -35.50 50.07
C MET A 1 17.78 -34.36 49.31
N ILE A 2 16.46 -34.20 49.34
CA ILE A 2 15.74 -33.16 48.56
C ILE A 2 16.25 -31.74 48.84
N ALA A 3 16.51 -31.39 50.11
CA ALA A 3 17.06 -30.08 50.48
C ALA A 3 18.48 -29.83 49.93
N LEU A 4 19.35 -30.85 49.95
CA LEU A 4 20.69 -30.78 49.37
C LEU A 4 20.64 -30.62 47.85
N LEU A 5 19.77 -31.38 47.17
CA LEU A 5 19.57 -31.27 45.72
C LEU A 5 19.07 -29.87 45.33
N LYS A 6 18.12 -29.31 46.10
CA LYS A 6 17.58 -27.97 45.87
C LYS A 6 18.64 -26.88 46.07
N ASN A 7 19.50 -27.03 47.08
CA ASN A 7 20.59 -26.10 47.34
C ASN A 7 21.68 -26.17 46.25
N LEU A 8 22.00 -27.38 45.78
CA LEU A 8 22.90 -27.61 44.66
C LEU A 8 22.35 -26.99 43.37
N LEU A 9 21.07 -27.23 43.04
CA LEU A 9 20.41 -26.64 41.87
C LEU A 9 20.39 -25.10 41.92
N SER A 10 20.11 -24.53 43.09
CA SER A 10 20.17 -23.08 43.30
C SER A 10 21.58 -22.52 43.06
N GLN A 11 22.61 -23.20 43.54
CA GLN A 11 24.00 -22.76 43.32
C GLN A 11 24.39 -22.88 41.85
N ILE A 12 24.04 -23.97 41.18
CA ILE A 12 24.27 -24.15 39.73
C ILE A 12 23.54 -23.05 38.95
N ALA A 13 22.29 -22.74 39.30
CA ALA A 13 21.53 -21.67 38.65
C ALA A 13 22.18 -20.28 38.85
N ARG A 14 22.68 -19.97 40.05
CA ARG A 14 23.40 -18.71 40.30
C ARG A 14 24.72 -18.63 39.53
N ILE A 15 25.49 -19.72 39.48
CA ILE A 15 26.73 -19.80 38.70
C ILE A 15 26.43 -19.61 37.21
N ALA A 16 25.38 -20.26 36.70
CA ALA A 16 24.92 -20.06 35.32
C ALA A 16 24.53 -18.58 35.08
N VAL A 17 23.73 -17.97 35.95
CA VAL A 17 23.36 -16.55 35.85
C VAL A 17 24.59 -15.64 35.86
N CYS A 18 25.59 -15.90 36.72
CA CYS A 18 26.85 -15.16 36.73
C CYS A 18 27.64 -15.33 35.42
N ALA A 19 27.67 -16.53 34.84
CA ALA A 19 28.29 -16.77 33.54
C ALA A 19 27.58 -16.01 32.40
N PHE A 20 26.27 -15.78 32.51
CA PHE A 20 25.46 -15.04 31.53
C PHE A 20 25.29 -13.54 31.84
N ALA A 21 25.65 -13.05 33.03
CA ALA A 21 25.53 -11.65 33.45
C ALA A 21 26.23 -10.63 32.51
N PRO A 22 27.42 -10.93 31.93
CA PRO A 22 28.06 -10.04 30.97
C PRO A 22 27.21 -9.78 29.73
N ILE A 23 26.34 -10.72 29.36
CA ILE A 23 25.48 -10.59 28.17
C ILE A 23 24.34 -9.60 28.42
N VAL A 24 23.74 -9.63 29.61
CA VAL A 24 22.73 -8.64 30.01
C VAL A 24 23.35 -7.24 30.05
N ALA A 25 24.58 -7.14 30.56
CA ALA A 25 25.35 -5.89 30.57
C ALA A 25 25.69 -5.39 29.16
N LEU A 26 26.03 -6.28 28.21
CA LEU A 26 26.27 -5.94 26.80
C LEU A 26 25.05 -5.30 26.13
N ARG A 27 23.84 -5.70 26.50
CA ARG A 27 22.60 -5.11 25.96
C ARG A 27 22.40 -3.67 26.40
N HIS A 28 22.94 -3.27 27.56
CA HIS A 28 22.78 -1.93 28.14
C HIS A 28 23.99 -1.02 27.86
N ALA A 29 25.06 -1.56 27.28
CA ALA A 29 26.25 -0.81 26.90
C ALA A 29 25.98 0.00 25.61
N ASN A 30 25.70 1.29 25.80
CA ASN A 30 25.50 2.24 24.69
C ASN A 30 26.83 2.68 24.06
N ASP A 31 27.94 2.63 24.81
CA ASP A 31 29.26 3.01 24.32
C ASP A 31 30.10 1.80 23.86
N ARG A 32 30.89 2.00 22.81
CA ARG A 32 31.83 1.02 22.25
C ARG A 32 32.84 0.57 23.30
N TRP A 33 33.32 1.47 24.16
CA TRP A 33 34.27 1.14 25.22
C TRP A 33 33.66 0.25 26.31
N GLN A 34 32.41 0.51 26.69
CA GLN A 34 31.68 -0.33 27.64
C GLN A 34 31.50 -1.76 27.09
N ARG A 35 31.18 -1.89 25.79
CA ARG A 35 31.07 -3.22 25.15
C ARG A 35 32.39 -3.98 25.19
N TRP A 36 33.50 -3.33 24.86
CA TRP A 36 34.83 -3.94 24.95
C TRP A 36 35.21 -4.32 26.38
N GLY A 37 34.89 -3.46 27.36
CA GLY A 37 35.13 -3.75 28.78
C GLY A 37 34.37 -4.99 29.25
N VAL A 38 33.09 -5.11 28.90
CA VAL A 38 32.28 -6.29 29.26
C VAL A 38 32.79 -7.56 28.59
N ILE A 39 33.21 -7.48 27.32
CA ILE A 39 33.85 -8.60 26.61
C ILE A 39 35.15 -9.02 27.32
N ALA A 40 36.01 -8.05 27.68
CA ALA A 40 37.27 -8.34 28.36
C ALA A 40 37.05 -9.02 29.72
N ILE A 41 36.11 -8.51 30.53
CA ILE A 41 35.74 -9.11 31.82
C ILE A 41 35.27 -10.55 31.63
N HIS A 42 34.43 -10.81 30.62
CA HIS A 42 33.92 -12.14 30.33
C HIS A 42 35.02 -13.12 29.90
N VAL A 43 35.95 -12.68 29.04
CA VAL A 43 37.11 -13.49 28.62
C VAL A 43 38.00 -13.82 29.81
N VAL A 44 38.30 -12.84 30.67
CA VAL A 44 39.10 -13.07 31.88
C VAL A 44 38.40 -14.06 32.81
N ALA A 45 37.09 -13.91 33.04
CA ALA A 45 36.31 -14.82 33.87
C ALA A 45 36.31 -16.27 33.31
N ALA A 46 36.16 -16.43 32.00
CA ALA A 46 36.23 -17.74 31.34
C ALA A 46 37.61 -18.39 31.49
N LEU A 47 38.69 -17.63 31.30
CA LEU A 47 40.06 -18.11 31.48
C LEU A 47 40.34 -18.53 32.94
N VAL A 48 39.90 -17.73 33.90
CA VAL A 48 40.00 -18.07 35.33
C VAL A 48 39.23 -19.35 35.65
N GLY A 49 38.01 -19.52 35.11
CA GLY A 49 37.23 -20.74 35.27
C GLY A 49 37.91 -21.98 34.70
N ILE A 50 38.52 -21.88 33.52
CA ILE A 50 39.30 -22.95 32.88
C ILE A 50 40.52 -23.31 33.74
N ALA A 51 41.27 -22.32 34.23
CA ALA A 51 42.43 -22.54 35.09
C ALA A 51 42.04 -23.18 36.43
N ALA A 52 40.93 -22.75 37.04
CA ALA A 52 40.40 -23.33 38.26
C ALA A 52 39.99 -24.80 38.08
N LEU A 53 39.35 -25.14 36.95
CA LEU A 53 39.03 -26.53 36.62
C LEU A 53 40.29 -27.39 36.43
N GLY A 54 41.33 -26.84 35.80
CA GLY A 54 42.63 -27.50 35.68
C GLY A 54 43.28 -27.74 37.05
N TYR A 55 43.20 -26.75 37.96
CA TYR A 55 43.67 -26.89 39.32
C TYR A 55 42.88 -27.95 40.12
N VAL A 56 41.54 -27.97 40.02
CA VAL A 56 40.69 -28.98 40.66
C VAL A 56 41.02 -30.37 40.16
N GLN A 57 41.21 -30.53 38.85
CA GLN A 57 41.60 -31.79 38.24
C GLN A 57 42.94 -32.29 38.79
N TYR A 58 43.93 -31.40 38.91
CA TYR A 58 45.24 -31.70 39.50
C TYR A 58 45.14 -32.05 40.99
N ALA A 59 44.45 -31.22 41.78
CA ALA A 59 44.35 -31.36 43.23
C ALA A 59 43.59 -32.63 43.66
N LEU A 60 42.57 -33.03 42.90
CA LEU A 60 41.75 -34.22 43.19
C LEU A 60 42.24 -35.48 42.47
N GLN A 61 43.33 -35.41 41.69
CA GLN A 61 43.86 -36.53 40.90
C GLN A 61 42.78 -37.20 40.02
N LEU A 62 41.92 -36.38 39.40
CA LEU A 62 40.86 -36.85 38.49
C LEU A 62 41.42 -37.42 37.18
N ASP A 63 42.73 -37.29 36.96
CA ASP A 63 43.47 -37.88 35.86
C ASP A 63 43.45 -39.42 35.90
N THR A 64 43.30 -40.00 37.09
CA THR A 64 43.20 -41.46 37.30
C THR A 64 41.89 -42.07 36.81
N LEU A 65 40.80 -41.27 36.77
CA LEU A 65 39.47 -41.72 36.35
C LEU A 65 39.36 -41.88 34.83
N VAL A 66 40.12 -41.09 34.07
CA VAL A 66 40.13 -41.14 32.61
C VAL A 66 41.29 -42.02 32.17
N ARG A 67 40.97 -43.25 31.76
CA ARG A 67 41.95 -44.21 31.21
C ARG A 67 42.42 -43.76 29.83
N SER A 68 43.29 -42.75 29.79
CA SER A 68 43.93 -42.22 28.59
C SER A 68 45.41 -42.51 28.53
N SER A 69 45.87 -43.00 27.38
CA SER A 69 47.30 -43.23 27.10
C SER A 69 48.06 -41.91 26.92
N LEU A 70 47.37 -40.82 26.57
CA LEU A 70 48.00 -39.52 26.34
C LEU A 70 48.02 -38.68 27.64
N PRO A 71 49.21 -38.34 28.19
CA PRO A 71 49.33 -37.64 29.47
C PRO A 71 48.72 -36.24 29.44
N MET A 72 48.78 -35.54 28.30
CA MET A 72 48.15 -34.22 28.14
C MET A 72 46.63 -34.28 28.30
N VAL A 73 46.00 -35.35 27.83
CA VAL A 73 44.55 -35.56 27.92
C VAL A 73 44.13 -35.80 29.34
N ARG A 74 44.86 -36.68 30.02
CA ARG A 74 44.65 -36.93 31.45
C ARG A 74 44.81 -35.68 32.30
N LEU A 75 45.64 -34.72 31.87
CA LEU A 75 45.85 -33.45 32.59
C LEU A 75 44.81 -32.37 32.25
N THR A 76 44.15 -32.43 31.09
CA THR A 76 43.32 -31.33 30.56
C THR A 76 41.88 -31.71 30.17
N TRP A 77 41.46 -32.96 30.35
CA TRP A 77 40.13 -33.40 29.91
C TRP A 77 38.97 -32.61 30.54
N LEU A 78 39.04 -32.24 31.83
CA LEU A 78 37.94 -31.54 32.51
C LEU A 78 37.80 -30.09 32.00
N PRO A 79 38.88 -29.28 31.89
CA PRO A 79 38.85 -28.02 31.15
C PRO A 79 38.30 -28.14 29.73
N LEU A 80 38.69 -29.19 29.00
CA LEU A 80 38.28 -29.39 27.60
C LEU A 80 36.79 -29.66 27.48
N VAL A 81 36.24 -30.54 28.33
CA VAL A 81 34.79 -30.80 28.42
C VAL A 81 34.04 -29.54 28.83
N ALA A 82 34.56 -28.76 29.78
CA ALA A 82 33.94 -27.50 30.18
C ALA A 82 33.93 -26.47 29.04
N CYS A 83 35.02 -26.33 28.29
CA CYS A 83 35.07 -25.51 27.08
C CYS A 83 34.04 -25.94 26.03
N LEU A 84 33.89 -27.26 25.81
CA LEU A 84 32.89 -27.81 24.89
C LEU A 84 31.46 -27.46 25.32
N LEU A 85 31.12 -27.72 26.59
CA LEU A 85 29.80 -27.41 27.16
C LEU A 85 29.52 -25.91 27.11
N TYR A 86 30.53 -25.10 27.40
CA TYR A 86 30.45 -23.65 27.31
C TYR A 86 30.18 -23.18 25.87
N ALA A 87 30.90 -23.74 24.89
CA ALA A 87 30.67 -23.45 23.48
C ALA A 87 29.26 -23.85 23.04
N ILE A 88 28.79 -25.04 23.42
CA ILE A 88 27.42 -25.52 23.13
C ILE A 88 26.37 -24.58 23.77
N ALA A 89 26.56 -24.20 25.04
CA ALA A 89 25.65 -23.30 25.74
C ALA A 89 25.60 -21.92 25.07
N TRP A 90 26.74 -21.39 24.61
CA TRP A 90 26.81 -20.15 23.86
C TRP A 90 26.17 -20.26 22.49
N SER A 91 26.40 -21.34 21.75
CA SER A 91 25.75 -21.60 20.48
C SER A 91 24.22 -21.72 20.65
N ALA A 92 23.76 -22.46 21.65
CA ALA A 92 22.34 -22.60 21.97
C ALA A 92 21.72 -21.27 22.40
N TRP A 93 22.41 -20.48 23.24
CA TRP A 93 21.97 -19.14 23.61
C TRP A 93 21.89 -18.22 22.40
N PHE A 94 22.90 -18.24 21.52
CA PHE A 94 22.92 -17.41 20.32
C PHE A 94 21.81 -17.79 19.36
N VAL A 95 21.60 -19.09 19.12
CA VAL A 95 20.47 -19.61 18.34
C VAL A 95 19.15 -19.19 18.98
N ALA A 96 18.99 -19.35 20.30
CA ALA A 96 17.80 -18.90 21.00
C ALA A 96 17.62 -17.38 20.92
N HIS A 97 18.70 -16.60 20.92
CA HIS A 97 18.66 -15.14 20.83
C HIS A 97 18.35 -14.65 19.41
N THR A 98 18.89 -15.29 18.38
CA THR A 98 18.55 -14.99 16.99
C THR A 98 17.14 -15.42 16.65
N LEU A 99 16.63 -16.48 17.29
CA LEU A 99 15.24 -16.93 17.17
C LEU A 99 14.27 -16.09 18.01
N ARG A 100 14.71 -15.56 19.17
CA ARG A 100 13.93 -14.59 19.96
C ARG A 100 13.98 -13.23 19.27
N MET A 101 13.18 -13.07 18.23
CA MET A 101 12.69 -11.74 17.89
C MET A 101 12.01 -11.19 19.15
N PRO A 102 12.34 -9.97 19.60
CA PRO A 102 11.75 -9.42 20.81
C PRO A 102 10.24 -9.53 20.68
N ALA A 103 9.60 -10.29 21.58
CA ALA A 103 8.15 -10.34 21.67
C ALA A 103 7.71 -8.91 21.89
N GLU A 104 7.15 -8.32 20.84
CA GLU A 104 6.74 -6.95 20.87
C GLU A 104 5.58 -6.82 21.84
N LYS A 105 5.47 -5.61 22.39
CA LYS A 105 4.38 -5.23 23.27
C LYS A 105 3.07 -5.75 22.66
N PRO A 106 2.25 -6.51 23.41
CA PRO A 106 1.04 -7.10 22.86
C PRO A 106 0.21 -5.98 22.24
N LEU A 107 -0.15 -6.19 20.97
CA LEU A 107 -0.92 -5.24 20.17
C LEU A 107 -2.20 -4.87 20.90
N GLY A 108 -2.31 -3.61 21.30
CA GLY A 108 -3.52 -3.06 21.89
C GLY A 108 -4.65 -2.95 20.86
N GLY A 109 -5.90 -2.90 21.34
CA GLY A 109 -7.04 -2.48 20.52
C GLY A 109 -7.65 -3.53 19.60
N GLY A 110 -7.53 -4.83 19.91
CA GLY A 110 -8.23 -5.90 19.18
C GLY A 110 -7.70 -6.22 17.78
N ILE A 111 -6.64 -5.55 17.33
CA ILE A 111 -6.00 -5.79 16.02
C ILE A 111 -5.41 -7.20 15.95
N HIS A 112 -4.72 -7.63 17.02
CA HIS A 112 -4.13 -8.96 17.09
C HIS A 112 -5.19 -10.05 16.93
N SER A 113 -6.28 -10.00 17.71
CA SER A 113 -7.36 -10.98 17.61
C SER A 113 -8.01 -10.97 16.23
N ALA A 114 -8.32 -9.78 15.67
CA ALA A 114 -8.87 -9.66 14.32
C ALA A 114 -7.94 -10.25 13.25
N TRP A 115 -6.62 -10.10 13.42
CA TRP A 115 -5.62 -10.67 12.51
C TRP A 115 -5.54 -12.19 12.65
N GLN A 116 -5.46 -12.73 13.87
CA GLN A 116 -5.44 -14.18 14.11
C GLN A 116 -6.72 -14.87 13.61
N ASP A 117 -7.88 -14.29 13.87
CA ASP A 117 -9.17 -14.80 13.37
C ASP A 117 -9.19 -14.83 11.84
N SER A 118 -8.61 -13.80 11.20
CA SER A 118 -8.45 -13.76 9.75
C SER A 118 -7.50 -14.86 9.24
N LEU A 119 -6.35 -15.09 9.89
CA LEU A 119 -5.43 -16.19 9.54
C LEU A 119 -6.12 -17.56 9.61
N HIS A 120 -6.95 -17.78 10.62
CA HIS A 120 -7.75 -19.00 10.74
C HIS A 120 -8.74 -19.17 9.56
N ARG A 121 -9.42 -18.09 9.14
CA ARG A 121 -10.34 -18.13 7.98
C ARG A 121 -9.62 -18.43 6.67
N PHE A 122 -8.46 -17.81 6.41
CA PHE A 122 -7.67 -18.11 5.21
C PHE A 122 -7.17 -19.55 5.21
N THR A 123 -6.72 -20.05 6.37
CA THR A 123 -6.30 -21.45 6.52
C THR A 123 -7.45 -22.41 6.25
N ALA A 124 -8.65 -22.13 6.78
CA ALA A 124 -9.86 -22.91 6.53
C ALA A 124 -10.29 -22.87 5.05
N ALA A 125 -10.05 -21.76 4.35
CA ALA A 125 -10.29 -21.61 2.91
C ALA A 125 -9.19 -22.23 2.03
N GLY A 126 -8.15 -22.82 2.62
CA GLY A 126 -7.01 -23.40 1.89
C GLY A 126 -6.14 -22.37 1.18
N ILE A 127 -6.07 -21.14 1.70
CA ILE A 127 -5.22 -20.06 1.18
C ILE A 127 -4.00 -19.93 2.10
N ASP A 128 -2.80 -20.12 1.53
CA ASP A 128 -1.54 -20.00 2.27
C ASP A 128 -1.09 -18.54 2.34
N VAL A 129 -1.32 -17.92 3.51
CA VAL A 129 -0.98 -16.51 3.79
C VAL A 129 0.52 -16.22 3.61
N SER A 130 1.40 -17.22 3.77
CA SER A 130 2.84 -17.02 3.58
C SER A 130 3.20 -16.79 2.11
N ARG A 131 2.47 -17.42 1.18
CA ARG A 131 2.77 -17.41 -0.26
C ARG A 131 1.89 -16.46 -1.06
N THR A 132 0.61 -16.32 -0.70
CA THR A 132 -0.31 -15.45 -1.43
C THR A 132 0.12 -13.98 -1.29
N PRO A 133 0.17 -13.20 -2.38
CA PRO A 133 0.46 -11.77 -2.34
C PRO A 133 -0.44 -11.03 -1.35
N LEU A 134 0.13 -10.18 -0.50
CA LEU A 134 -0.61 -9.42 0.51
C LEU A 134 -0.49 -7.92 0.25
N TYR A 135 -1.63 -7.24 0.20
CA TYR A 135 -1.75 -5.80 0.01
C TYR A 135 -2.36 -5.14 1.23
N LEU A 136 -1.78 -4.03 1.68
CA LEU A 136 -2.48 -3.18 2.64
C LEU A 136 -3.38 -2.20 1.90
N VAL A 137 -4.63 -2.09 2.33
CA VAL A 137 -5.57 -1.08 1.84
C VAL A 137 -5.69 0.00 2.89
N LEU A 138 -5.23 1.21 2.56
CA LEU A 138 -5.37 2.38 3.41
C LEU A 138 -6.51 3.24 2.88
N GLY A 139 -7.50 3.47 3.74
CA GLY A 139 -8.72 4.18 3.39
C GLY A 139 -9.85 3.26 2.96
N SER A 140 -11.00 3.84 2.62
CA SER A 140 -12.17 3.13 2.12
C SER A 140 -13.05 4.07 1.28
N PRO A 141 -13.76 3.55 0.26
CA PRO A 141 -14.84 4.31 -0.38
C PRO A 141 -15.99 4.55 0.60
N ALA A 142 -16.94 5.41 0.25
CA ALA A 142 -18.08 5.70 1.10
C ALA A 142 -19.01 4.50 1.32
N GLY A 143 -19.13 3.59 0.33
CA GLY A 143 -19.84 2.31 0.47
C GLY A 143 -19.09 1.24 1.28
N GLY A 144 -17.84 1.52 1.65
CA GLY A 144 -16.98 0.53 2.30
C GLY A 144 -16.28 -0.41 1.32
N VAL A 145 -15.32 -1.17 1.83
CA VAL A 145 -14.38 -1.92 0.97
C VAL A 145 -15.04 -3.08 0.21
N ARG A 146 -16.12 -3.65 0.77
CA ARG A 146 -16.91 -4.70 0.10
C ARG A 146 -17.48 -4.21 -1.24
N ASP A 147 -18.00 -2.98 -1.27
CA ASP A 147 -18.58 -2.39 -2.47
C ASP A 147 -17.50 -2.17 -3.55
N PHE A 148 -16.29 -1.78 -3.15
CA PHE A 148 -15.16 -1.67 -4.07
C PHE A 148 -14.83 -3.02 -4.73
N PHE A 149 -14.70 -4.10 -3.95
CA PHE A 149 -14.36 -5.41 -4.52
C PHE A 149 -15.51 -6.03 -5.32
N SER A 150 -16.75 -5.75 -4.96
CA SER A 150 -17.92 -6.09 -5.77
C SER A 150 -17.89 -5.34 -7.10
N ALA A 151 -17.62 -4.04 -7.07
CA ALA A 151 -17.49 -3.18 -8.26
C ALA A 151 -16.33 -3.60 -9.17
N SER A 152 -15.31 -4.25 -8.61
CA SER A 152 -14.15 -4.70 -9.35
C SER A 152 -14.29 -6.12 -9.91
N HIS A 153 -15.44 -6.77 -9.70
CA HIS A 153 -15.68 -8.17 -10.08
C HIS A 153 -14.59 -9.12 -9.58
N THR A 154 -14.03 -8.84 -8.40
CA THR A 154 -13.03 -9.72 -7.80
C THR A 154 -13.73 -10.81 -7.01
N ASP A 155 -13.58 -12.06 -7.44
CA ASP A 155 -14.11 -13.23 -6.73
C ASP A 155 -13.33 -13.46 -5.43
N LEU A 156 -13.81 -12.87 -4.34
CA LEU A 156 -13.27 -13.05 -3.00
C LEU A 156 -13.80 -14.33 -2.38
N VAL A 157 -12.88 -15.22 -1.96
CA VAL A 157 -13.23 -16.46 -1.25
C VAL A 157 -13.49 -16.18 0.22
N VAL A 158 -12.66 -15.32 0.82
CA VAL A 158 -12.82 -14.84 2.19
C VAL A 158 -13.33 -13.40 2.12
N LEU A 159 -14.57 -13.21 2.55
CA LEU A 159 -15.22 -11.90 2.64
C LEU A 159 -15.16 -11.38 4.07
N PRO A 160 -15.13 -10.04 4.27
CA PRO A 160 -15.23 -9.47 5.59
C PRO A 160 -16.63 -9.78 6.15
N SER A 161 -16.70 -10.30 7.37
CA SER A 161 -17.98 -10.61 8.01
C SER A 161 -18.73 -9.32 8.40
N ALA A 162 -20.05 -9.40 8.60
CA ALA A 162 -20.82 -8.25 9.10
C ALA A 162 -20.36 -7.81 10.50
N GLU A 163 -19.88 -8.75 11.32
CA GLU A 163 -19.32 -8.48 12.65
C GLU A 163 -17.95 -7.78 12.56
N GLU A 164 -17.19 -8.03 11.48
CA GLU A 164 -15.96 -7.30 11.16
C GLU A 164 -16.22 -5.88 10.65
N ALA A 165 -17.48 -5.50 10.41
CA ALA A 165 -17.82 -4.15 10.02
C ALA A 165 -17.36 -3.10 11.04
N ASP A 166 -17.15 -3.45 12.31
CA ASP A 166 -16.67 -2.54 13.35
C ASP A 166 -15.24 -2.84 13.84
N GLN A 167 -14.58 -3.83 13.24
CA GLN A 167 -13.21 -4.18 13.61
C GLN A 167 -12.20 -3.17 13.07
N PRO A 168 -11.05 -2.99 13.77
CA PRO A 168 -10.04 -2.01 13.37
C PRO A 168 -9.37 -2.35 12.03
N ILE A 169 -9.36 -3.64 11.69
CA ILE A 169 -8.92 -4.17 10.41
C ILE A 169 -10.01 -5.07 9.84
N GLN A 170 -10.10 -5.10 8.52
CA GLN A 170 -10.90 -6.08 7.78
C GLN A 170 -9.98 -6.80 6.82
N VAL A 171 -10.09 -8.13 6.75
CA VAL A 171 -9.24 -8.90 5.85
C VAL A 171 -10.12 -9.70 4.90
N CYS A 172 -9.82 -9.58 3.62
CA CYS A 172 -10.53 -10.29 2.57
C CYS A 172 -9.55 -10.72 1.48
N GLY A 173 -9.92 -11.70 0.66
CA GLY A 173 -9.01 -12.18 -0.36
C GLY A 173 -9.45 -13.48 -1.02
N ASN A 174 -8.63 -13.90 -1.96
CA ASN A 174 -8.74 -15.16 -2.67
C ASN A 174 -7.34 -15.79 -2.82
N ARG A 175 -7.18 -16.72 -3.75
CA ARG A 175 -5.89 -17.39 -3.97
C ARG A 175 -4.84 -16.48 -4.63
N ASP A 176 -5.29 -15.43 -5.33
CA ASP A 176 -4.43 -14.53 -6.08
C ASP A 176 -3.90 -13.39 -5.19
N ALA A 177 -4.71 -12.92 -4.24
CA ALA A 177 -4.33 -11.84 -3.35
C ALA A 177 -5.10 -11.82 -2.01
N ILE A 178 -4.43 -11.34 -0.97
CA ILE A 178 -4.98 -11.00 0.35
C ILE A 178 -4.95 -9.48 0.50
N TYR A 179 -6.07 -8.89 0.91
CA TYR A 179 -6.23 -7.47 1.16
C TYR A 179 -6.51 -7.22 2.64
N VAL A 180 -5.61 -6.51 3.31
CA VAL A 180 -5.74 -6.11 4.72
C VAL A 180 -6.14 -4.65 4.76
N CYS A 181 -7.40 -4.37 5.08
CA CYS A 181 -7.98 -3.04 5.09
C CYS A 181 -7.81 -2.38 6.46
N CYS A 182 -6.93 -1.39 6.54
CA CYS A 182 -6.52 -0.74 7.80
C CYS A 182 -7.45 0.41 8.19
N ARG A 183 -8.74 0.13 8.38
CA ARG A 183 -9.78 1.16 8.56
C ARG A 183 -9.59 2.00 9.81
N GLU A 184 -9.23 1.39 10.94
CA GLU A 184 -8.98 2.09 12.22
C GLU A 184 -7.59 1.78 12.79
N ALA A 185 -6.76 1.17 11.96
CA ALA A 185 -5.36 0.88 12.24
C ALA A 185 -4.42 1.81 11.45
N SER A 186 -4.93 2.85 10.77
CA SER A 186 -4.11 3.83 10.03
C SER A 186 -4.70 5.24 10.09
N LEU A 187 -3.86 6.27 9.91
CA LEU A 187 -4.30 7.66 9.89
C LEU A 187 -5.24 7.95 8.71
N THR A 188 -4.91 7.38 7.55
CA THR A 188 -5.65 7.51 6.30
C THR A 188 -6.98 6.74 6.37
N GLY A 189 -6.97 5.52 6.93
CA GLY A 189 -8.19 4.76 7.22
C GLY A 189 -9.16 5.54 8.10
N ASN A 190 -8.69 6.02 9.26
CA ASN A 190 -9.52 6.79 10.19
C ASN A 190 -10.12 8.04 9.53
N PHE A 191 -9.31 8.75 8.73
CA PHE A 191 -9.74 9.91 7.96
C PHE A 191 -10.88 9.59 7.01
N THR A 192 -10.70 8.61 6.11
CA THR A 192 -11.70 8.29 5.08
C THR A 192 -12.99 7.78 5.68
N ARG A 193 -12.93 6.99 6.76
CA ARG A 193 -14.11 6.57 7.53
C ARG A 193 -14.90 7.77 8.07
N ARG A 194 -14.21 8.74 8.67
CA ARG A 194 -14.86 9.98 9.19
C ARG A 194 -15.45 10.82 8.05
N ALA A 195 -14.75 10.90 6.92
CA ALA A 195 -15.24 11.60 5.73
C ALA A 195 -16.51 10.93 5.16
N ALA A 196 -16.51 9.60 5.03
CA ALA A 196 -17.67 8.82 4.60
C ALA A 196 -18.87 8.99 5.54
N ALA A 197 -18.67 8.87 6.85
CA ALA A 197 -19.72 9.07 7.85
C ALA A 197 -20.29 10.50 7.82
N SER A 198 -19.43 11.51 7.68
CA SER A 198 -19.86 12.90 7.54
C SER A 198 -20.70 13.11 6.28
N ARG A 199 -20.35 12.44 5.18
CA ARG A 199 -21.09 12.53 3.92
C ARG A 199 -22.45 11.85 4.01
N GLN A 200 -22.51 10.66 4.61
CA GLN A 200 -23.77 9.97 4.82
C GLN A 200 -24.73 10.81 5.66
N LYS A 201 -24.25 11.41 6.75
CA LYS A 201 -25.06 12.32 7.56
C LYS A 201 -25.58 13.52 6.76
N LEU A 202 -24.76 14.10 5.87
CA LEU A 202 -25.19 15.19 5.00
C LEU A 202 -26.31 14.73 4.04
N LEU A 203 -26.17 13.56 3.41
CA LEU A 203 -27.17 12.99 2.53
C LEU A 203 -28.49 12.70 3.27
N GLU A 204 -28.42 12.19 4.49
CA GLU A 204 -29.59 11.96 5.36
C GLU A 204 -30.30 13.28 5.70
N THR A 205 -29.54 14.33 6.05
CA THR A 205 -30.13 15.66 6.32
C THR A 205 -30.79 16.28 5.09
N MET A 206 -30.18 16.15 3.90
CA MET A 206 -30.76 16.67 2.65
C MET A 206 -31.99 15.86 2.19
N GLY A 207 -32.02 14.55 2.47
CA GLY A 207 -33.15 13.68 2.15
C GLY A 207 -34.37 13.88 3.06
N SER A 208 -34.15 14.31 4.31
CA SER A 208 -35.23 14.51 5.29
C SER A 208 -36.03 15.81 5.09
N ASP A 209 -35.43 16.85 4.50
CA ASP A 209 -36.03 18.19 4.40
C ASP A 209 -37.01 18.37 3.22
N GLY A 210 -37.61 17.29 2.74
CA GLY A 210 -38.83 17.38 1.95
C GLY A 210 -38.64 17.96 0.54
N ALA A 211 -37.87 17.29 -0.30
CA ALA A 211 -38.21 17.34 -1.72
C ALA A 211 -39.64 16.79 -1.85
N PRO A 212 -40.65 17.59 -2.28
CA PRO A 212 -41.97 17.04 -2.55
C PRO A 212 -41.75 15.89 -3.53
N SER A 213 -42.22 14.70 -3.16
CA SER A 213 -42.14 13.52 -3.99
C SER A 213 -42.80 13.83 -5.34
N ILE A 214 -42.02 14.32 -6.31
CA ILE A 214 -42.44 14.37 -7.69
C ILE A 214 -42.73 12.91 -8.02
N PRO A 215 -43.98 12.55 -8.39
CA PRO A 215 -44.32 11.19 -8.74
C PRO A 215 -43.31 10.74 -9.79
N ARG A 216 -42.48 9.77 -9.41
CA ARG A 216 -41.48 9.19 -10.30
C ARG A 216 -42.29 8.36 -11.29
N GLU A 217 -42.70 8.96 -12.40
CA GLU A 217 -43.30 8.23 -13.51
C GLU A 217 -42.36 7.07 -13.87
N PRO A 218 -42.89 5.86 -14.09
CA PRO A 218 -42.08 4.71 -14.44
C PRO A 218 -41.22 5.07 -15.65
N ALA A 219 -39.91 4.91 -15.49
CA ALA A 219 -38.94 5.20 -16.53
C ALA A 219 -39.43 4.58 -17.85
N HIS A 220 -39.65 5.42 -18.85
CA HIS A 220 -39.96 4.99 -20.21
C HIS A 220 -38.89 3.96 -20.61
N VAL A 221 -39.32 2.70 -20.70
CA VAL A 221 -38.54 1.62 -21.27
C VAL A 221 -38.20 2.06 -22.68
N TRP A 222 -36.92 2.28 -22.96
CA TRP A 222 -36.43 2.42 -24.31
C TRP A 222 -36.72 1.12 -25.05
N GLN A 223 -37.85 1.07 -25.75
CA GLN A 223 -38.11 0.03 -26.74
C GLN A 223 -37.13 0.29 -27.89
N SER A 224 -36.13 -0.57 -28.00
CA SER A 224 -35.34 -0.69 -29.22
C SER A 224 -36.27 -1.17 -30.33
N SER A 225 -36.76 -0.25 -31.15
CA SER A 225 -37.32 -0.60 -32.45
C SER A 225 -36.20 -1.13 -33.35
N ASP A 226 -36.49 -2.28 -33.95
CA ASP A 226 -35.83 -2.94 -35.08
C ASP A 226 -34.95 -4.16 -34.76
N ALA A 227 -35.60 -5.22 -34.29
CA ALA A 227 -35.14 -6.60 -34.48
C ALA A 227 -35.53 -7.08 -35.89
N ALA A 228 -34.71 -6.76 -36.88
CA ALA A 228 -34.69 -7.50 -38.14
C ALA A 228 -33.83 -8.75 -37.97
N THR A 229 -34.46 -9.88 -38.25
CA THR A 229 -33.96 -11.26 -38.25
C THR A 229 -32.56 -11.38 -38.86
N ALA A 230 -31.54 -11.64 -38.03
CA ALA A 230 -30.23 -12.08 -38.49
C ALA A 230 -29.78 -13.30 -37.69
N THR A 231 -29.69 -14.42 -38.40
CA THR A 231 -29.20 -15.74 -37.99
C THR A 231 -27.85 -15.67 -37.28
N SER A 232 -27.79 -16.35 -36.13
CA SER A 232 -26.57 -16.60 -35.35
C SER A 232 -25.57 -17.44 -36.15
N GLN A 233 -24.48 -16.81 -36.59
CA GLN A 233 -23.21 -17.47 -36.85
C GLN A 233 -22.16 -16.80 -35.98
N SER A 234 -21.67 -17.53 -34.98
CA SER A 234 -20.57 -17.13 -34.11
C SER A 234 -19.26 -17.12 -34.90
N PRO A 235 -18.51 -16.01 -35.00
CA PRO A 235 -17.12 -16.08 -35.40
C PRO A 235 -16.26 -16.38 -34.18
N THR A 236 -15.54 -17.50 -34.25
CA THR A 236 -14.44 -17.85 -33.37
C THR A 236 -13.32 -16.82 -33.56
N PHE A 237 -13.15 -15.90 -32.61
CA PHE A 237 -11.99 -14.99 -32.60
C PHE A 237 -10.83 -15.64 -31.85
N ALA A 238 -9.80 -16.01 -32.61
CA ALA A 238 -8.49 -16.37 -32.09
C ALA A 238 -7.81 -15.10 -31.55
N ALA A 239 -7.41 -15.14 -30.28
CA ALA A 239 -6.63 -14.11 -29.64
C ALA A 239 -5.18 -14.15 -30.17
N SER A 240 -4.82 -13.22 -31.06
CA SER A 240 -3.43 -12.93 -31.38
C SER A 240 -2.83 -12.08 -30.27
N ALA A 241 -1.80 -12.62 -29.62
CA ALA A 241 -0.96 -11.94 -28.65
C ALA A 241 -0.29 -10.71 -29.30
N TYR A 242 -0.57 -9.53 -28.76
CA TYR A 242 0.23 -8.34 -29.03
C TYR A 242 1.43 -8.34 -28.07
N GLY A 243 2.62 -8.57 -28.62
CA GLY A 243 3.89 -8.34 -27.95
C GLY A 243 4.07 -6.84 -27.68
N ALA A 244 4.44 -6.51 -26.44
CA ALA A 244 4.84 -5.19 -26.03
C ALA A 244 6.17 -4.81 -26.72
N ALA A 245 6.13 -3.83 -27.62
CA ALA A 245 7.33 -3.14 -28.09
C ALA A 245 7.49 -1.85 -27.27
N GLU A 246 8.59 -1.77 -26.51
CA GLU A 246 9.05 -0.55 -25.85
C GLU A 246 9.41 0.54 -26.87
N PRO A 247 9.16 1.83 -26.61
CA PRO A 247 9.74 2.90 -27.41
C PRO A 247 11.16 3.21 -26.92
N SER A 248 12.17 2.84 -27.69
CA SER A 248 13.55 3.32 -27.49
C SER A 248 13.69 4.72 -28.10
N PHE A 249 14.07 5.70 -27.28
CA PHE A 249 14.55 7.00 -27.75
C PHE A 249 16.04 6.91 -28.08
N GLY A 250 16.40 7.11 -29.35
CA GLY A 250 17.78 7.24 -29.84
C GLY A 250 17.83 8.20 -31.03
N ALA A 251 18.76 9.16 -30.97
CA ALA A 251 18.87 10.30 -31.87
C ALA A 251 19.52 9.99 -33.24
N ALA A 252 19.06 10.75 -34.25
CA ALA A 252 19.72 11.20 -35.49
C ALA A 252 20.52 10.20 -36.37
N SER A 253 20.08 9.96 -37.61
CA SER A 253 20.60 10.64 -38.82
C SER A 253 20.08 9.99 -40.13
N GLU A 254 19.73 10.87 -41.07
CA GLU A 254 19.83 10.79 -42.54
C GLU A 254 19.22 9.63 -43.38
N THR A 255 18.42 10.09 -44.35
CA THR A 255 18.20 9.59 -45.73
C THR A 255 17.39 8.32 -45.95
N GLY A 256 16.29 8.46 -46.69
CA GLY A 256 15.53 7.31 -47.20
C GLY A 256 14.12 7.65 -47.68
N THR A 257 14.06 8.32 -48.81
CA THR A 257 12.87 8.63 -49.61
C THR A 257 11.98 7.38 -49.85
N GLN A 258 10.68 7.47 -49.58
CA GLN A 258 9.64 6.88 -50.44
C GLN A 258 8.24 7.42 -50.11
N ALA A 259 7.49 7.64 -51.19
CA ALA A 259 6.29 8.45 -51.27
C ALA A 259 5.01 7.65 -51.04
N ALA A 260 4.01 8.30 -50.43
CA ALA A 260 2.60 7.96 -50.61
C ALA A 260 1.81 9.26 -50.71
N THR A 261 1.52 9.63 -51.95
CA THR A 261 0.69 10.76 -52.38
C THR A 261 -0.76 10.55 -51.93
N ALA A 262 -1.28 11.45 -51.09
CA ALA A 262 -2.72 11.59 -50.85
C ALA A 262 -3.17 12.95 -51.39
N THR A 263 -3.90 12.91 -52.49
CA THR A 263 -4.49 14.02 -53.21
C THR A 263 -5.60 14.65 -52.35
N LEU A 264 -5.37 15.85 -51.83
CA LEU A 264 -6.40 16.67 -51.20
C LEU A 264 -7.06 17.55 -52.25
N SER A 265 -8.35 17.31 -52.49
CA SER A 265 -9.21 18.15 -53.32
C SER A 265 -9.35 19.53 -52.68
N ARG A 266 -8.84 20.53 -53.40
CA ARG A 266 -9.00 21.97 -53.20
C ARG A 266 -10.45 22.38 -53.55
N PRO A 267 -11.27 22.90 -52.61
CA PRO A 267 -12.47 23.62 -53.00
C PRO A 267 -12.10 25.02 -53.50
N ALA A 268 -12.82 25.44 -54.53
CA ALA A 268 -12.66 26.70 -55.22
C ALA A 268 -13.05 27.89 -54.32
N SER A 269 -12.29 28.97 -54.50
CA SER A 269 -12.56 30.38 -54.22
C SER A 269 -14.01 30.75 -53.91
N ALA A 270 -14.25 31.20 -52.68
CA ALA A 270 -15.26 32.19 -52.35
C ALA A 270 -14.52 33.39 -51.77
N ASP A 271 -14.35 34.40 -52.63
CA ASP A 271 -13.80 35.72 -52.32
C ASP A 271 -14.85 36.46 -51.47
N GLY A 272 -14.48 36.81 -50.24
CA GLY A 272 -15.37 37.44 -49.27
C GLY A 272 -14.72 37.49 -47.90
N MET A 273 -14.35 38.69 -47.45
CA MET A 273 -13.46 38.93 -46.32
C MET A 273 -13.96 38.32 -44.99
N PRO A 274 -13.13 37.55 -44.25
CA PRO A 274 -13.49 36.97 -42.95
C PRO A 274 -13.62 38.02 -41.84
N VAL A 275 -13.14 39.24 -42.05
CA VAL A 275 -13.19 40.34 -41.08
C VAL A 275 -14.59 40.95 -41.00
N ASP A 276 -15.31 41.04 -42.12
CA ASP A 276 -16.65 41.66 -42.15
C ASP A 276 -17.70 40.79 -41.45
N ARG A 277 -17.61 39.45 -41.57
CA ARG A 277 -18.47 38.55 -40.78
C ARG A 277 -18.18 38.60 -39.29
N MET A 278 -16.94 38.88 -38.91
CA MET A 278 -16.57 38.98 -37.50
C MET A 278 -17.11 40.29 -36.90
N ASN A 279 -17.06 41.38 -37.68
CA ASN A 279 -17.66 42.66 -37.29
C ASN A 279 -19.20 42.57 -37.26
N GLU A 280 -19.85 41.91 -38.22
CA GLU A 280 -21.30 41.63 -38.16
C GLU A 280 -21.67 40.78 -36.94
N ALA A 281 -20.83 39.82 -36.55
CA ALA A 281 -21.07 39.02 -35.34
C ALA A 281 -20.92 39.85 -34.05
N PHE A 282 -19.99 40.81 -34.01
CA PHE A 282 -19.85 41.73 -32.88
C PHE A 282 -21.01 42.72 -32.81
N ASP A 283 -21.42 43.29 -33.95
CA ASP A 283 -22.59 44.18 -34.02
C ASP A 283 -23.89 43.46 -33.64
N HIS A 284 -24.00 42.16 -33.96
CA HIS A 284 -25.16 41.34 -33.58
C HIS A 284 -25.18 41.01 -32.08
N ILE A 285 -24.01 40.83 -31.44
CA ILE A 285 -23.90 40.66 -29.99
C ILE A 285 -24.22 41.98 -29.28
N GLU A 286 -23.75 43.11 -29.81
CA GLU A 286 -23.97 44.44 -29.22
C GLU A 286 -25.45 44.84 -29.30
N THR A 287 -26.13 44.55 -30.42
CA THR A 287 -27.57 44.77 -30.57
C THR A 287 -28.41 43.85 -29.69
N LEU A 288 -28.01 42.60 -29.46
CA LEU A 288 -28.69 41.71 -28.51
C LEU A 288 -28.53 42.15 -27.05
N THR A 289 -27.46 42.88 -26.72
CA THR A 289 -27.26 43.44 -25.38
C THR A 289 -27.91 44.81 -25.18
N ALA A 290 -28.16 45.58 -26.24
CA ALA A 290 -28.78 46.90 -26.15
C ALA A 290 -30.29 46.83 -25.84
N ASP A 291 -30.99 45.81 -26.35
CA ASP A 291 -32.46 45.69 -26.25
C ASP A 291 -32.96 45.14 -24.89
N ASP A 292 -32.05 44.73 -24.01
CA ASP A 292 -32.38 44.23 -22.66
C ASP A 292 -32.22 45.29 -21.55
N THR A 293 -31.94 46.56 -21.91
CA THR A 293 -31.69 47.64 -20.93
C THR A 293 -32.94 48.18 -20.22
N ASP A 294 -34.15 47.86 -20.68
CA ASP A 294 -35.42 48.32 -20.06
C ASP A 294 -36.13 47.26 -19.19
N ARG A 295 -35.56 46.07 -19.03
CA ARG A 295 -36.08 45.07 -18.09
C ARG A 295 -35.51 45.29 -16.69
N SER A 296 -36.29 46.00 -15.87
CA SER A 296 -36.30 45.99 -14.40
C SER A 296 -35.13 45.20 -13.78
N ALA A 297 -34.08 45.93 -13.43
CA ALA A 297 -32.83 45.43 -12.85
C ALA A 297 -33.11 44.49 -11.66
N LYS A 298 -33.23 43.19 -11.94
CA LYS A 298 -33.03 42.16 -10.93
C LYS A 298 -31.60 42.35 -10.46
N PRO A 299 -31.37 42.55 -9.15
CA PRO A 299 -30.03 42.79 -8.63
C PRO A 299 -29.12 41.69 -9.13
N VAL A 300 -28.10 42.09 -9.90
CA VAL A 300 -27.01 41.21 -10.33
C VAL A 300 -26.54 40.52 -9.07
N THR A 301 -26.89 39.23 -8.96
CA THR A 301 -26.53 38.41 -7.82
C THR A 301 -25.03 38.24 -7.95
N ILE A 302 -24.28 39.14 -7.32
CA ILE A 302 -22.84 39.05 -7.14
C ILE A 302 -22.57 37.62 -6.75
N LEU A 303 -21.83 36.90 -7.60
CA LEU A 303 -21.47 35.50 -7.42
C LEU A 303 -20.98 35.35 -5.98
N GLN A 304 -21.86 34.84 -5.10
CA GLN A 304 -21.49 34.67 -3.71
C GLN A 304 -20.25 33.79 -3.72
N PRO A 305 -19.15 34.22 -3.09
CA PRO A 305 -17.94 33.41 -3.00
C PRO A 305 -18.37 32.05 -2.48
N ARG A 306 -18.14 31.01 -3.28
CA ARG A 306 -18.61 29.65 -3.03
C ARG A 306 -18.24 29.32 -1.58
N THR A 307 -19.26 29.05 -0.75
CA THR A 307 -19.10 28.88 0.68
C THR A 307 -17.94 27.93 0.94
N ALA A 308 -16.87 28.42 1.56
CA ALA A 308 -15.67 27.64 1.78
C ALA A 308 -16.07 26.35 2.48
N LYS A 309 -15.84 25.20 1.82
CA LYS A 309 -16.10 23.89 2.44
C LYS A 309 -15.31 23.84 3.74
N LEU A 310 -15.99 23.55 4.84
CA LEU A 310 -15.40 23.54 6.17
C LEU A 310 -14.15 22.66 6.15
N PRO A 311 -12.98 23.19 6.59
CA PRO A 311 -11.74 22.45 6.57
C PRO A 311 -11.91 21.15 7.35
N MET A 312 -11.58 20.03 6.71
CA MET A 312 -11.85 18.72 7.27
C MET A 312 -11.02 18.46 8.53
N MET A 313 -11.69 17.83 9.49
CA MET A 313 -11.29 17.43 10.84
C MET A 313 -9.78 17.37 11.13
N ARG A 314 -9.30 18.28 11.99
CA ARG A 314 -7.95 18.21 12.57
C ARG A 314 -7.82 16.95 13.43
N LEU A 315 -6.77 16.16 13.18
CA LEU A 315 -6.46 14.98 13.99
C LEU A 315 -5.66 15.38 15.22
N GLU A 316 -6.04 14.87 16.38
CA GLU A 316 -5.26 15.08 17.59
C GLU A 316 -3.93 14.31 17.53
N GLN A 317 -2.87 14.89 18.11
CA GLN A 317 -1.53 14.29 18.03
C GLN A 317 -1.44 12.96 18.78
N SER A 318 -2.15 12.81 19.90
CA SER A 318 -2.27 11.57 20.67
C SER A 318 -2.95 10.47 19.86
N GLU A 319 -4.11 10.76 19.28
CA GLU A 319 -4.84 9.84 18.38
C GLU A 319 -3.94 9.42 17.21
N ALA A 320 -3.18 10.36 16.63
CA ALA A 320 -2.26 10.06 15.55
C ALA A 320 -1.15 9.08 15.96
N LEU A 321 -0.56 9.25 17.14
CA LEU A 321 0.49 8.35 17.64
C LEU A 321 -0.06 6.95 17.91
N GLU A 322 -1.25 6.86 18.49
CA GLU A 322 -1.92 5.58 18.74
C GLU A 322 -2.21 4.82 17.44
N LEU A 323 -2.74 5.50 16.42
CA LEU A 323 -2.99 4.89 15.12
C LEU A 323 -1.70 4.41 14.43
N LEU A 324 -0.59 5.14 14.59
CA LEU A 324 0.71 4.72 14.05
C LEU A 324 1.31 3.54 14.82
N GLU A 325 1.18 3.48 16.16
CA GLU A 325 1.60 2.31 16.96
C GLU A 325 0.80 1.06 16.56
N ARG A 326 -0.50 1.21 16.32
CA ARG A 326 -1.38 0.15 15.79
C ARG A 326 -0.94 -0.34 14.41
N LEU A 327 -0.67 0.58 13.47
CA LEU A 327 -0.22 0.24 12.12
C LEU A 327 1.14 -0.49 12.14
N ASP A 328 2.08 0.02 12.95
CA ASP A 328 3.42 -0.55 13.13
C ASP A 328 3.34 -1.98 13.64
N GLY A 329 2.58 -2.22 14.71
CA GLY A 329 2.39 -3.57 15.26
C GLY A 329 1.76 -4.53 14.25
N LEU A 330 0.68 -4.12 13.55
CA LEU A 330 0.06 -4.93 12.50
C LEU A 330 1.07 -5.33 11.40
N CYS A 331 1.86 -4.37 10.91
CA CYS A 331 2.86 -4.62 9.88
C CYS A 331 3.93 -5.60 10.33
N ARG A 332 4.28 -5.59 11.62
CA ARG A 332 5.27 -6.51 12.18
C ARG A 332 4.70 -7.92 12.38
N GLU A 333 3.45 -8.07 12.78
CA GLU A 333 2.80 -9.38 12.80
C GLU A 333 2.69 -9.99 11.40
N ILE A 334 2.32 -9.19 10.40
CA ILE A 334 2.35 -9.62 9.00
C ILE A 334 3.76 -10.05 8.60
N ALA A 335 4.77 -9.26 8.96
CA ALA A 335 6.16 -9.56 8.65
C ALA A 335 6.67 -10.83 9.35
N GLU A 336 6.17 -11.16 10.54
CA GLU A 336 6.50 -12.39 11.27
C GLU A 336 5.88 -13.62 10.59
N VAL A 337 4.57 -13.57 10.32
CA VAL A 337 3.82 -14.68 9.70
C VAL A 337 4.37 -15.03 8.32
N ARG A 338 4.84 -14.03 7.57
CA ARG A 338 5.30 -14.23 6.18
C ARG A 338 6.79 -14.53 6.03
N GLN A 339 7.58 -14.64 7.10
CA GLN A 339 9.01 -14.99 6.93
C GLN A 339 9.16 -16.37 6.28
N PRO A 340 10.08 -16.54 5.29
CA PRO A 340 11.11 -15.59 4.85
C PRO A 340 10.71 -14.71 3.65
N PHE A 341 9.46 -14.74 3.20
CA PHE A 341 8.96 -13.97 2.07
C PHE A 341 8.79 -12.49 2.40
N CYS A 342 8.48 -11.69 1.38
CA CYS A 342 8.23 -10.27 1.59
C CYS A 342 6.93 -10.06 2.41
N PRO A 343 6.93 -9.21 3.46
CA PRO A 343 5.75 -8.99 4.28
C PRO A 343 4.56 -8.46 3.48
N ILE A 344 4.80 -7.51 2.58
CA ILE A 344 3.74 -6.76 1.88
C ILE A 344 4.16 -6.56 0.43
N ASN A 345 3.26 -6.88 -0.49
CA ASN A 345 3.47 -6.81 -1.93
C ASN A 345 3.11 -5.44 -2.52
N GLY A 346 2.26 -4.68 -1.83
CA GLY A 346 1.90 -3.33 -2.24
C GLY A 346 0.93 -2.65 -1.28
N VAL A 347 0.70 -1.37 -1.50
CA VAL A 347 -0.30 -0.58 -0.77
C VAL A 347 -1.33 -0.01 -1.74
N VAL A 348 -2.60 -0.09 -1.40
CA VAL A 348 -3.71 0.53 -2.14
C VAL A 348 -4.25 1.67 -1.29
N LEU A 349 -4.18 2.89 -1.81
CA LEU A 349 -4.69 4.10 -1.18
C LEU A 349 -6.07 4.40 -1.77
N MET A 350 -7.13 4.16 -1.01
CA MET A 350 -8.51 4.48 -1.39
C MET A 350 -8.90 5.81 -0.77
N LEU A 351 -8.99 6.85 -1.59
CA LEU A 351 -9.21 8.22 -1.13
C LEU A 351 -10.54 8.74 -1.69
N PRO A 352 -11.37 9.43 -0.90
CA PRO A 352 -12.53 10.07 -1.47
C PRO A 352 -12.09 11.27 -2.33
N LEU A 353 -12.76 11.50 -3.47
CA LEU A 353 -12.42 12.59 -4.39
C LEU A 353 -12.46 13.99 -3.76
N ASP A 354 -13.32 14.21 -2.76
CA ASP A 354 -13.45 15.49 -2.06
C ASP A 354 -12.26 15.82 -1.14
N ALA A 355 -11.38 14.85 -0.84
CA ALA A 355 -10.11 15.12 -0.15
C ALA A 355 -9.22 16.11 -0.92
N ALA A 356 -9.50 16.31 -2.21
CA ALA A 356 -8.81 17.24 -3.09
C ALA A 356 -9.59 18.55 -3.36
N ASP A 357 -10.73 18.80 -2.71
CA ASP A 357 -11.53 20.01 -2.93
C ASP A 357 -10.86 21.30 -2.43
N CYS A 358 -10.00 21.17 -1.43
CA CYS A 358 -9.36 22.28 -0.73
C CYS A 358 -7.87 21.95 -0.50
N ILE A 359 -6.98 22.90 -0.78
CA ILE A 359 -5.52 22.70 -0.74
C ILE A 359 -5.06 22.36 0.69
N GLU A 360 -5.65 23.01 1.70
CA GLU A 360 -5.35 22.76 3.10
C GLU A 360 -5.74 21.33 3.50
N THR A 361 -6.93 20.87 3.08
CA THR A 361 -7.38 19.49 3.31
C THR A 361 -6.45 18.50 2.60
N ALA A 362 -6.11 18.78 1.33
CA ALA A 362 -5.19 17.96 0.54
C ALA A 362 -3.81 17.82 1.21
N ASP A 363 -3.25 18.91 1.75
CA ASP A 363 -1.97 18.89 2.46
C ASP A 363 -2.04 18.06 3.75
N HIS A 364 -3.12 18.23 4.53
CA HIS A 364 -3.35 17.44 5.74
C HIS A 364 -3.50 15.94 5.46
N VAL A 365 -4.22 15.57 4.40
CA VAL A 365 -4.39 14.17 3.99
C VAL A 365 -3.07 13.61 3.47
N GLY A 366 -2.36 14.38 2.65
CA GLY A 366 -1.02 14.01 2.17
C GLY A 366 -0.06 13.70 3.31
N MET A 367 -0.05 14.51 4.38
CA MET A 367 0.76 14.25 5.57
C MET A 367 0.37 12.96 6.32
N ARG A 368 -0.92 12.60 6.36
CA ARG A 368 -1.37 11.34 6.98
C ARG A 368 -0.87 10.14 6.19
N ILE A 369 -1.04 10.18 4.87
CA ILE A 369 -0.57 9.14 3.96
C ILE A 369 0.95 8.98 4.06
N GLU A 370 1.70 10.09 4.06
CA GLU A 370 3.16 10.11 4.22
C GLU A 370 3.59 9.37 5.50
N ARG A 371 2.94 9.65 6.63
CA ARG A 371 3.22 9.01 7.91
C ARG A 371 2.87 7.53 7.91
N ASP A 372 1.71 7.14 7.39
CA ASP A 372 1.31 5.73 7.29
C ASP A 372 2.30 4.95 6.42
N LEU A 373 2.65 5.46 5.23
CA LEU A 373 3.56 4.80 4.29
C LEU A 373 4.98 4.67 4.88
N ASN A 374 5.45 5.69 5.60
CA ASN A 374 6.73 5.63 6.32
C ASN A 374 6.71 4.58 7.44
N THR A 375 5.63 4.50 8.21
CA THR A 375 5.46 3.48 9.25
C THR A 375 5.47 2.07 8.64
N ILE A 376 4.74 1.86 7.55
CA ILE A 376 4.70 0.58 6.84
C ILE A 376 6.10 0.20 6.34
N ALA A 377 6.79 1.10 5.65
CA ALA A 377 8.14 0.84 5.12
C ALA A 377 9.15 0.53 6.24
N ALA A 378 9.08 1.27 7.36
CA ALA A 378 9.95 1.05 8.51
C ALA A 378 9.67 -0.29 9.22
N ALA A 379 8.40 -0.60 9.48
CA ALA A 379 7.97 -1.81 10.17
C ALA A 379 8.27 -3.08 9.36
N THR A 380 8.00 -3.05 8.05
CA THR A 380 8.25 -4.19 7.14
C THR A 380 9.72 -4.30 6.70
N GLN A 381 10.50 -3.22 6.87
CA GLN A 381 11.85 -3.09 6.35
C GLN A 381 11.95 -3.31 4.83
N SER A 382 10.89 -2.98 4.09
CA SER A 382 10.80 -3.06 2.62
C SER A 382 10.40 -1.73 2.01
N SER A 383 10.85 -1.50 0.78
CA SER A 383 10.35 -0.43 -0.07
C SER A 383 8.94 -0.80 -0.53
N VAL A 384 8.05 0.19 -0.50
CA VAL A 384 6.62 0.01 -0.73
C VAL A 384 6.22 0.67 -2.04
N SER A 385 5.61 -0.12 -2.93
CA SER A 385 4.88 0.42 -4.09
C SER A 385 3.42 0.66 -3.71
N ALA A 386 2.89 1.84 -4.03
CA ALA A 386 1.54 2.25 -3.70
C ALA A 386 0.75 2.68 -4.94
N GLN A 387 -0.54 2.36 -4.98
CA GLN A 387 -1.49 2.82 -5.99
C GLN A 387 -2.58 3.65 -5.37
N VAL A 388 -2.92 4.76 -6.02
CA VAL A 388 -3.96 5.67 -5.54
C VAL A 388 -5.21 5.47 -6.36
N ILE A 389 -6.34 5.33 -5.67
CA ILE A 389 -7.67 5.24 -6.24
C ILE A 389 -8.53 6.31 -5.58
N PHE A 390 -8.87 7.34 -6.35
CA PHE A 390 -9.88 8.29 -5.96
C PHE A 390 -11.26 7.68 -6.17
N CYS A 391 -11.93 7.37 -5.07
CA CYS A 391 -13.19 6.64 -5.01
C CYS A 391 -14.39 7.58 -5.09
N ASP A 392 -15.57 6.97 -5.21
CA ASP A 392 -16.89 7.61 -5.18
C ASP A 392 -17.11 8.64 -6.31
N LEU A 393 -16.65 8.36 -7.53
CA LEU A 393 -16.88 9.25 -8.69
C LEU A 393 -18.38 9.54 -8.92
N GLU A 394 -19.26 8.59 -8.63
CA GLU A 394 -20.72 8.74 -8.70
C GLU A 394 -21.27 9.82 -7.76
N LEU A 395 -20.59 10.06 -6.63
CA LEU A 395 -20.98 11.08 -5.65
C LEU A 395 -20.45 12.48 -6.00
N CYS A 396 -19.64 12.60 -7.05
CA CYS A 396 -19.23 13.90 -7.58
C CYS A 396 -20.43 14.64 -8.21
N ASP A 397 -20.41 15.97 -8.19
CA ASP A 397 -21.44 16.80 -8.82
C ASP A 397 -21.56 16.47 -10.32
N GLY A 398 -22.62 15.74 -10.67
CA GLY A 398 -22.89 15.26 -12.04
C GLY A 398 -22.25 13.91 -12.40
N GLY A 399 -21.56 13.26 -11.46
CA GLY A 399 -20.92 11.96 -11.65
C GLY A 399 -21.90 10.87 -12.04
N GLN A 400 -23.08 10.84 -11.41
CA GLN A 400 -24.15 9.91 -11.78
C GLN A 400 -24.61 10.11 -13.24
N ALA A 401 -24.80 11.35 -13.70
CA ALA A 401 -25.21 11.64 -15.07
C ALA A 401 -24.13 11.20 -16.10
N LEU A 402 -22.85 11.33 -15.74
CA LEU A 402 -21.75 10.80 -16.53
C LEU A 402 -21.82 9.28 -16.66
N LEU A 403 -21.95 8.58 -15.52
CA LEU A 403 -22.03 7.11 -15.48
C LEU A 403 -23.28 6.57 -16.18
N ASP A 404 -24.40 7.31 -16.08
CA ASP A 404 -25.65 6.92 -16.70
C ASP A 404 -25.54 6.80 -18.23
N ARG A 405 -24.76 7.69 -18.84
CA ARG A 405 -24.51 7.72 -20.27
C ARG A 405 -23.26 6.94 -20.69
N PHE A 406 -22.41 6.58 -19.74
CA PHE A 406 -21.19 5.83 -20.01
C PHE A 406 -21.53 4.41 -20.47
N PRO A 407 -21.02 3.94 -21.63
CA PRO A 407 -21.30 2.60 -22.14
C PRO A 407 -20.90 1.52 -21.14
N GLU A 408 -21.81 0.61 -20.82
CA GLU A 408 -21.58 -0.47 -19.85
C GLU A 408 -20.40 -1.36 -20.25
N THR A 409 -20.27 -1.65 -21.55
CA THR A 409 -19.14 -2.39 -22.14
C THR A 409 -17.79 -1.69 -22.02
N GLN A 410 -17.72 -0.46 -21.52
CA GLN A 410 -16.46 0.24 -21.27
C GLN A 410 -16.22 0.48 -19.78
N ARG A 411 -17.18 0.19 -18.90
CA ARG A 411 -17.05 0.41 -17.45
C ARG A 411 -16.01 -0.49 -16.79
N HIS A 412 -15.66 -1.62 -17.40
CA HIS A 412 -14.58 -2.48 -16.91
C HIS A 412 -13.16 -1.93 -17.17
N ARG A 413 -13.01 -0.85 -17.96
CA ARG A 413 -11.70 -0.27 -18.26
C ARG A 413 -11.21 0.57 -17.08
N ARG A 414 -9.90 0.77 -16.93
CA ARG A 414 -9.39 1.72 -15.94
C ARG A 414 -9.61 3.17 -16.39
N LEU A 415 -9.83 4.06 -15.43
CA LEU A 415 -9.84 5.51 -15.64
C LEU A 415 -8.71 6.14 -14.82
N GLY A 416 -7.59 6.47 -15.47
CA GLY A 416 -6.43 7.05 -14.80
C GLY A 416 -5.11 6.73 -15.50
N ALA A 417 -4.00 7.01 -14.81
CA ALA A 417 -2.66 6.90 -15.35
C ALA A 417 -1.78 5.98 -14.49
N ILE A 418 -0.94 5.21 -15.18
CA ILE A 418 0.18 4.49 -14.57
C ILE A 418 1.34 5.48 -14.43
N LEU A 419 1.96 5.52 -13.26
CA LEU A 419 3.10 6.37 -12.97
C LEU A 419 4.39 5.58 -13.22
N PRO A 420 5.33 6.08 -14.05
CA PRO A 420 6.64 5.45 -14.23
C PRO A 420 7.40 5.36 -12.89
N ALA A 421 8.29 4.37 -12.76
CA ALA A 421 9.12 4.22 -11.59
C ALA A 421 10.32 5.15 -11.78
N PRO A 422 10.39 6.30 -11.07
CA PRO A 422 11.52 7.19 -11.23
C PRO A 422 12.81 6.48 -10.79
N PRO A 423 13.94 6.69 -11.49
CA PRO A 423 15.21 6.16 -11.04
C PRO A 423 15.58 6.79 -9.69
N ALA A 424 16.22 6.01 -8.81
CA ALA A 424 16.59 6.47 -7.47
C ALA A 424 17.56 7.68 -7.47
N SER A 425 18.23 7.93 -8.59
CA SER A 425 19.10 9.10 -8.80
C SER A 425 18.34 10.41 -9.00
N GLU A 426 17.03 10.37 -9.29
CA GLU A 426 16.21 11.54 -9.62
C GLU A 426 15.06 11.68 -8.62
N PRO A 427 15.31 12.20 -7.40
CA PRO A 427 14.28 12.31 -6.36
C PRO A 427 13.09 13.19 -6.79
N ASP A 428 13.32 14.18 -7.65
CA ASP A 428 12.28 15.11 -8.13
C ASP A 428 11.41 14.53 -9.25
N ALA A 429 11.83 13.44 -9.90
CA ALA A 429 11.09 12.82 -11.00
C ALA A 429 9.76 12.22 -10.53
N GLY A 430 9.70 11.72 -9.29
CA GLY A 430 8.46 11.21 -8.68
C GLY A 430 7.37 12.28 -8.56
N PRO A 431 7.61 13.38 -7.82
CA PRO A 431 6.68 14.50 -7.73
C PRO A 431 6.28 15.09 -9.10
N ALA A 432 7.24 15.23 -10.03
CA ALA A 432 6.95 15.73 -11.37
C ALA A 432 6.06 14.78 -12.20
N SER A 433 6.27 13.46 -12.06
CA SER A 433 5.42 12.44 -12.67
C SER A 433 3.99 12.49 -12.13
N VAL A 434 3.84 12.70 -10.82
CA VAL A 434 2.52 12.89 -10.17
C VAL A 434 1.80 14.10 -10.76
N ASP A 435 2.47 15.25 -10.86
CA ASP A 435 1.88 16.47 -11.43
C ASP A 435 1.43 16.27 -12.87
N ARG A 436 2.27 15.59 -13.68
CA ARG A 436 1.94 15.27 -15.06
C ARG A 436 0.73 14.35 -15.18
N ALA A 437 0.68 13.29 -14.36
CA ALA A 437 -0.44 12.34 -14.38
C ALA A 437 -1.74 12.99 -13.93
N VAL A 438 -1.74 13.77 -12.86
CA VAL A 438 -2.94 14.47 -12.37
C VAL A 438 -3.42 15.50 -13.39
N ARG A 439 -2.51 16.28 -13.98
CA ARG A 439 -2.86 17.21 -15.06
C ARG A 439 -3.47 16.48 -16.25
N TRP A 440 -2.86 15.39 -16.71
CA TRP A 440 -3.39 14.59 -17.81
C TRP A 440 -4.78 14.04 -17.49
N ILE A 441 -5.01 13.52 -16.28
CA ILE A 441 -6.34 13.04 -15.86
C ILE A 441 -7.37 14.17 -15.93
N CYS A 442 -7.11 15.30 -15.26
CA CYS A 442 -8.09 16.37 -15.11
C CYS A 442 -8.31 17.22 -16.37
N ASP A 443 -7.24 17.48 -17.14
CA ASP A 443 -7.26 18.43 -18.25
C ASP A 443 -7.35 17.74 -19.62
N GLU A 444 -6.86 16.50 -19.76
CA GLU A 444 -6.76 15.81 -21.05
C GLU A 444 -7.64 14.56 -21.16
N LEU A 445 -7.86 13.80 -20.08
CA LEU A 445 -8.65 12.57 -20.11
C LEU A 445 -10.15 12.85 -19.91
N PHE A 446 -10.51 13.54 -18.84
CA PHE A 446 -11.92 13.78 -18.48
C PHE A 446 -12.68 14.63 -19.49
N PRO A 447 -12.17 15.79 -19.97
CA PRO A 447 -12.93 16.65 -20.87
C PRO A 447 -13.37 15.97 -22.18
N PRO A 448 -12.49 15.33 -22.98
CA PRO A 448 -12.93 14.69 -24.23
C PRO A 448 -13.80 13.45 -24.00
N LEU A 449 -13.67 12.77 -22.86
CA LEU A 449 -14.57 11.69 -22.46
C LEU A 449 -15.97 12.25 -22.18
N ALA A 450 -16.06 13.29 -21.35
CA ALA A 450 -17.32 13.94 -20.99
C ALA A 450 -18.03 14.55 -22.21
N TYR A 451 -17.32 15.29 -23.06
CA TYR A 451 -17.91 15.91 -24.25
C TYR A 451 -18.41 14.90 -25.30
N ARG A 452 -17.86 13.68 -25.33
CA ARG A 452 -18.39 12.59 -26.18
C ARG A 452 -19.71 12.02 -25.65
N LEU A 453 -19.96 12.13 -24.35
CA LEU A 453 -21.17 11.63 -23.67
C LEU A 453 -22.28 12.69 -23.59
N MET A 454 -21.96 13.94 -23.91
CA MET A 454 -22.96 14.98 -24.06
C MET A 454 -23.75 14.75 -25.36
N ALA A 455 -25.08 14.72 -25.25
CA ALA A 455 -25.95 14.50 -26.39
C ALA A 455 -25.91 15.70 -27.34
N ARG A 456 -25.83 15.43 -28.64
CA ARG A 456 -25.78 16.45 -29.71
C ARG A 456 -27.11 16.67 -30.45
N ASN A 457 -27.99 15.67 -30.45
CA ASN A 457 -29.26 15.75 -31.17
C ASN A 457 -30.39 16.15 -30.23
N LEU A 458 -30.68 17.44 -30.22
CA LEU A 458 -31.81 18.09 -29.55
C LEU A 458 -32.91 18.28 -30.61
N GLN A 459 -33.87 17.36 -30.70
CA GLN A 459 -34.96 17.42 -31.70
C GLN A 459 -36.35 17.63 -31.07
N ASP A 460 -36.52 17.34 -29.78
CA ASP A 460 -37.81 17.45 -29.07
C ASP A 460 -37.65 18.36 -27.85
N ALA A 461 -38.49 19.39 -27.71
CA ALA A 461 -38.41 20.41 -26.67
C ALA A 461 -38.51 19.86 -25.23
N ALA A 462 -39.25 18.77 -25.01
CA ALA A 462 -39.35 18.15 -23.68
C ALA A 462 -38.07 17.34 -23.37
N GLN A 463 -37.62 16.53 -24.33
CA GLN A 463 -36.38 15.77 -24.24
C GLN A 463 -35.15 16.68 -24.15
N ASP A 464 -35.21 17.85 -24.79
CA ASP A 464 -34.20 18.90 -24.75
C ASP A 464 -33.91 19.38 -23.34
N ARG A 465 -34.94 19.58 -22.50
CA ARG A 465 -34.73 20.05 -21.13
C ARG A 465 -33.95 19.02 -20.30
N ILE A 466 -34.33 17.75 -20.41
CA ILE A 466 -33.66 16.63 -19.71
C ILE A 466 -32.24 16.45 -20.24
N LEU A 467 -32.06 16.49 -21.57
CA LEU A 467 -30.76 16.37 -22.22
C LEU A 467 -29.83 17.54 -21.84
N ARG A 468 -30.34 18.77 -21.81
CA ARG A 468 -29.61 19.97 -21.35
C ARG A 468 -29.22 19.86 -19.88
N GLN A 469 -30.12 19.42 -19.01
CA GLN A 469 -29.81 19.19 -17.59
C GLN A 469 -28.71 18.14 -17.42
N GLY A 470 -28.79 17.02 -18.14
CA GLY A 470 -27.74 15.99 -18.09
C GLY A 470 -26.41 16.44 -18.71
N ASN A 471 -26.43 17.21 -19.80
CA ASN A 471 -25.22 17.83 -20.38
C ASN A 471 -24.57 18.79 -19.38
N HIS A 472 -25.38 19.62 -18.71
CA HIS A 472 -24.91 20.54 -17.68
C HIS A 472 -24.34 19.80 -16.47
N ALA A 473 -24.97 18.71 -16.04
CA ALA A 473 -24.44 17.85 -14.98
C ALA A 473 -23.08 17.25 -15.37
N ILE A 474 -22.95 16.70 -16.59
CA ILE A 474 -21.68 16.16 -17.08
C ILE A 474 -20.60 17.25 -17.17
N HIS A 475 -20.96 18.47 -17.57
CA HIS A 475 -20.04 19.61 -17.60
C HIS A 475 -19.53 19.95 -16.20
N ARG A 476 -20.39 19.92 -15.17
CA ARG A 476 -19.99 20.14 -13.78
C ARG A 476 -18.95 19.14 -13.31
N VAL A 477 -18.98 17.88 -13.76
CA VAL A 477 -17.93 16.90 -13.44
C VAL A 477 -16.59 17.37 -14.00
N VAL A 478 -16.56 17.83 -15.25
CA VAL A 478 -15.33 18.34 -15.89
C VAL A 478 -14.77 19.53 -15.10
N ASP A 479 -15.62 20.49 -14.77
CA ASP A 479 -15.21 21.66 -13.97
C ASP A 479 -14.70 21.26 -12.59
N THR A 480 -15.38 20.31 -11.93
CA THR A 480 -15.00 19.82 -10.61
C THR A 480 -13.65 19.09 -10.65
N MET A 481 -13.40 18.27 -11.67
CA MET A 481 -12.09 17.60 -11.83
C MET A 481 -10.96 18.61 -12.09
N ARG A 482 -11.21 19.65 -12.89
CA ARG A 482 -10.24 20.75 -13.10
C ARG A 482 -9.96 21.52 -11.81
N GLN A 483 -10.98 21.83 -11.03
CA GLN A 483 -10.85 22.51 -9.73
C GLN A 483 -10.04 21.66 -8.73
N ARG A 484 -10.22 20.34 -8.74
CA ARG A 484 -9.49 19.41 -7.86
C ARG A 484 -8.05 19.15 -8.27
N ARG A 485 -7.63 19.50 -9.49
CA ARG A 485 -6.32 19.18 -10.05
C ARG A 485 -5.18 19.56 -9.10
N ASP A 486 -5.17 20.79 -8.61
CA ASP A 486 -4.08 21.29 -7.79
C ASP A 486 -4.10 20.65 -6.38
N GLY A 487 -5.29 20.37 -5.83
CA GLY A 487 -5.45 19.61 -4.59
C GLY A 487 -4.98 18.16 -4.71
N MET A 488 -5.34 17.46 -5.80
CA MET A 488 -4.90 16.08 -6.07
C MET A 488 -3.37 16.00 -6.21
N SER A 489 -2.79 16.91 -6.99
CA SER A 489 -1.33 17.04 -7.16
C SER A 489 -0.64 17.28 -5.82
N ARG A 490 -1.13 18.27 -5.04
CA ARG A 490 -0.55 18.63 -3.74
C ARG A 490 -0.61 17.46 -2.75
N LEU A 491 -1.77 16.81 -2.62
CA LEU A 491 -1.99 15.66 -1.75
C LEU A 491 -0.98 14.55 -2.06
N LEU A 492 -0.87 14.18 -3.34
CA LEU A 492 -0.01 13.07 -3.77
C LEU A 492 1.48 13.41 -3.66
N ARG A 493 1.89 14.63 -4.01
CA ARG A 493 3.28 15.07 -3.81
C ARG A 493 3.66 15.06 -2.34
N ARG A 494 2.78 15.57 -1.47
CA ARG A 494 2.99 15.57 -0.03
C ARG A 494 3.15 14.15 0.51
N SER A 495 2.35 13.20 0.01
CA SER A 495 2.37 11.80 0.46
C SER A 495 3.71 11.08 0.28
N ILE A 496 4.55 11.51 -0.68
CA ILE A 496 5.85 10.88 -0.97
C ILE A 496 7.07 11.73 -0.59
N ALA A 497 6.89 13.03 -0.31
CA ALA A 497 7.99 13.99 -0.17
C ALA A 497 9.06 13.58 0.86
N ALA A 498 8.65 13.04 2.02
CA ALA A 498 9.58 12.66 3.09
C ALA A 498 9.95 11.17 3.11
N THR A 499 9.53 10.40 2.11
CA THR A 499 9.71 8.93 2.13
C THR A 499 11.12 8.48 1.75
N ALA A 500 12.01 9.40 1.40
CA ALA A 500 13.42 9.15 1.06
C ALA A 500 13.61 8.05 -0.02
N GLY A 501 12.65 7.93 -0.95
CA GLY A 501 12.67 6.91 -2.01
C GLY A 501 12.27 5.50 -1.55
N ASN A 502 11.90 5.32 -0.28
CA ASN A 502 11.39 4.04 0.22
C ASN A 502 9.99 3.74 -0.31
N VAL A 503 9.25 4.77 -0.73
CA VAL A 503 7.88 4.63 -1.21
C VAL A 503 7.77 5.14 -2.64
N ARG A 504 7.05 4.39 -3.48
CA ARG A 504 6.86 4.72 -4.90
C ARG A 504 5.38 4.71 -5.24
N LEU A 505 4.87 5.78 -5.84
CA LEU A 505 3.53 5.78 -6.43
C LEU A 505 3.61 5.20 -7.84
N ARG A 506 2.75 4.22 -8.13
CA ARG A 506 2.74 3.48 -9.40
C ARG A 506 1.49 3.69 -10.24
N GLY A 507 0.44 4.24 -9.64
CA GLY A 507 -0.77 4.57 -10.37
C GLY A 507 -1.61 5.62 -9.65
N CYS A 508 -2.37 6.37 -10.43
CA CYS A 508 -3.36 7.33 -9.99
C CYS A 508 -4.64 7.10 -10.81
N PHE A 509 -5.67 6.59 -10.16
CA PHE A 509 -6.91 6.15 -10.78
C PHE A 509 -8.12 6.83 -10.14
N VAL A 510 -9.23 6.84 -10.88
CA VAL A 510 -10.54 7.32 -10.42
C VAL A 510 -11.53 6.19 -10.65
N ALA A 511 -12.33 5.86 -9.64
CA ALA A 511 -13.30 4.77 -9.72
C ALA A 511 -14.68 5.22 -9.20
N ALA A 512 -15.73 4.71 -9.83
CA ALA A 512 -17.08 4.78 -9.31
C ALA A 512 -17.35 3.49 -8.53
N THR A 513 -17.40 3.61 -7.21
CA THR A 513 -17.40 2.48 -6.26
C THR A 513 -18.81 2.06 -5.85
N GLY A 514 -19.82 2.86 -6.18
CA GLY A 514 -21.25 2.60 -6.00
C GLY A 514 -21.73 2.75 -4.56
N ALA A 515 -21.24 3.77 -3.89
CA ALA A 515 -21.71 4.14 -2.55
C ALA A 515 -23.20 4.53 -2.54
N ALA A 516 -23.83 4.40 -1.36
CA ALA A 516 -25.17 4.94 -1.05
C ALA A 516 -26.31 4.44 -1.98
N GLY A 517 -26.25 3.17 -2.41
CA GLY A 517 -27.29 2.59 -3.26
C GLY A 517 -27.24 3.05 -4.72
N ALA A 518 -26.14 3.69 -5.13
CA ALA A 518 -25.88 3.95 -6.54
C ALA A 518 -25.82 2.62 -7.30
N THR A 519 -26.67 2.49 -8.32
CA THR A 519 -26.80 1.23 -9.08
C THR A 519 -25.67 0.99 -10.07
N LYS A 520 -24.75 1.95 -10.24
CA LYS A 520 -23.74 1.94 -11.30
C LYS A 520 -22.35 2.07 -10.71
N HIS A 521 -21.57 1.02 -10.89
CA HIS A 521 -20.14 0.99 -10.64
C HIS A 521 -19.39 1.13 -11.97
N ALA A 522 -18.18 1.69 -11.91
CA ALA A 522 -17.32 1.77 -13.08
C ALA A 522 -15.85 1.91 -12.67
N PHE A 523 -15.00 1.42 -13.55
CA PHE A 523 -13.56 1.56 -13.60
C PHE A 523 -12.74 0.83 -12.53
N ALA A 524 -13.38 0.32 -11.47
CA ALA A 524 -12.72 -0.46 -10.42
C ALA A 524 -12.10 -1.76 -10.96
N GLU A 525 -12.81 -2.48 -11.83
CA GLU A 525 -12.35 -3.75 -12.43
C GLU A 525 -11.02 -3.56 -13.19
N GLY A 526 -10.92 -2.52 -14.00
CA GLY A 526 -9.71 -2.25 -14.79
C GLY A 526 -8.50 -1.85 -13.95
N VAL A 527 -8.69 -1.47 -12.68
CA VAL A 527 -7.61 -1.15 -11.75
C VAL A 527 -7.03 -2.40 -11.08
N MET A 528 -7.82 -3.46 -10.90
CA MET A 528 -7.36 -4.68 -10.21
C MET A 528 -6.13 -5.34 -10.84
N PRO A 529 -6.04 -5.50 -12.17
CA PRO A 529 -4.82 -6.03 -12.80
C PRO A 529 -3.59 -5.17 -12.45
N GLN A 530 -3.76 -3.85 -12.37
CA GLN A 530 -2.66 -2.95 -12.02
C GLN A 530 -2.21 -3.18 -10.58
N ILE A 531 -3.13 -3.36 -9.63
CA ILE A 531 -2.80 -3.70 -8.22
C ILE A 531 -2.03 -5.01 -8.16
N LEU A 532 -2.38 -6.00 -8.98
CA LEU A 532 -1.65 -7.26 -9.01
C LEU A 532 -0.25 -7.11 -9.63
N ASP A 533 -0.10 -6.25 -10.64
CA ASP A 533 1.19 -6.03 -11.32
C ASP A 533 2.28 -5.48 -10.38
N ILE A 534 1.93 -4.69 -9.37
CA ILE A 534 2.93 -4.13 -8.42
C ILE A 534 3.57 -5.17 -7.49
N GLN A 535 3.05 -6.41 -7.44
CA GLN A 535 3.58 -7.46 -6.57
C GLN A 535 5.06 -7.77 -6.77
N ASN A 536 5.58 -7.48 -7.97
CA ASN A 536 6.95 -7.77 -8.38
C ASN A 536 7.93 -6.63 -8.08
N GLU A 537 7.45 -5.51 -7.54
CA GLU A 537 8.26 -4.30 -7.36
C GLU A 537 8.86 -4.14 -5.97
N VAL A 538 8.78 -5.18 -5.16
CA VAL A 538 9.20 -5.09 -3.76
C VAL A 538 10.71 -5.20 -3.62
N GLN A 539 11.29 -4.33 -2.81
CA GLN A 539 12.73 -4.29 -2.57
C GLN A 539 13.02 -4.24 -1.08
N TRP A 540 13.93 -5.08 -0.60
CA TRP A 540 14.38 -5.00 0.79
C TRP A 540 15.19 -3.73 1.05
N LEU A 541 14.85 -3.02 2.13
CA LEU A 541 15.62 -1.85 2.54
C LEU A 541 17.07 -2.24 2.87
N PRO A 542 18.05 -1.31 2.69
CA PRO A 542 19.45 -1.56 3.03
C PRO A 542 19.64 -2.12 4.44
N GLN A 543 18.84 -1.65 5.41
CA GLN A 543 18.87 -2.09 6.80
C GLN A 543 18.53 -3.59 6.93
N ARG A 544 17.50 -4.09 6.23
CA ARG A 544 17.15 -5.51 6.23
C ARG A 544 18.26 -6.35 5.62
N ARG A 545 18.82 -5.91 4.49
CA ARG A 545 19.94 -6.59 3.82
C ARG A 545 21.18 -6.64 4.70
N GLN A 546 21.47 -5.57 5.44
CA GLN A 546 22.59 -5.55 6.38
C GLN A 546 22.36 -6.51 7.55
N ARG A 547 21.14 -6.54 8.11
CA ARG A 547 20.74 -7.48 9.16
C ARG A 547 20.86 -8.93 8.69
N ASP A 548 20.35 -9.26 7.50
CA ASP A 548 20.47 -10.60 6.92
C ASP A 548 21.94 -10.99 6.69
N ARG A 549 22.77 -10.10 6.12
CA ARG A 549 24.22 -10.35 5.99
C ARG A 549 24.89 -10.59 7.33
N TRP A 550 24.53 -9.84 8.36
CA TRP A 550 25.05 -10.04 9.71
C TRP A 550 24.60 -11.38 10.29
N GLN A 551 23.31 -11.73 10.17
CA GLN A 551 22.77 -13.01 10.62
C GLN A 551 23.42 -14.20 9.91
N ARG A 552 23.64 -14.12 8.59
CA ARG A 552 24.36 -15.15 7.83
C ARG A 552 25.81 -15.28 8.25
N ARG A 553 26.52 -14.16 8.47
CA ARG A 553 27.91 -14.18 8.97
C ARG A 553 27.99 -14.78 10.37
N ALA A 554 27.06 -14.42 11.25
CA ALA A 554 26.99 -14.96 12.59
C ALA A 554 26.68 -16.46 12.59
N ALA A 555 25.71 -16.90 11.78
CA ALA A 555 25.40 -18.31 11.59
C ALA A 555 26.61 -19.08 11.04
N ALA A 556 27.30 -18.55 10.02
CA ALA A 556 28.51 -19.15 9.47
C ALA A 556 29.64 -19.26 10.52
N ALA A 557 29.84 -18.21 11.33
CA ALA A 557 30.82 -18.24 12.42
C ALA A 557 30.49 -19.32 13.47
N ILE A 558 29.21 -19.53 13.76
CA ILE A 558 28.74 -20.58 14.68
C ILE A 558 28.92 -21.97 14.08
N TYR A 559 28.57 -22.16 12.81
CA TYR A 559 28.81 -23.44 12.15
C TYR A 559 30.30 -23.75 12.07
N ALA A 560 31.14 -22.75 11.77
CA ALA A 560 32.58 -22.90 11.77
C ALA A 560 33.12 -23.24 13.17
N SER A 561 32.64 -22.59 14.24
CA SER A 561 33.08 -22.89 15.60
C SER A 561 32.68 -24.30 16.03
N VAL A 562 31.46 -24.73 15.72
CA VAL A 562 30.98 -26.10 15.98
C VAL A 562 31.81 -27.11 15.18
N ALA A 563 32.08 -26.85 13.91
CA ALA A 563 32.89 -27.74 13.06
C ALA A 563 34.34 -27.86 13.55
N ILE A 564 35.02 -26.74 13.86
CA ILE A 564 36.39 -26.75 14.41
C ILE A 564 36.44 -27.51 15.72
N THR A 565 35.48 -27.27 16.60
CA THR A 565 35.42 -27.95 17.90
C THR A 565 35.20 -29.45 17.73
N THR A 566 34.32 -29.84 16.80
CA THR A 566 34.06 -31.25 16.47
C THR A 566 35.29 -31.92 15.87
N CYS A 567 35.98 -31.28 14.92
CA CYS A 567 37.21 -31.78 14.32
C CYS A 567 38.34 -31.91 15.34
N ALA A 568 38.48 -30.94 16.26
CA ALA A 568 39.48 -30.98 17.32
C ALA A 568 39.23 -32.17 18.25
N VAL A 569 37.98 -32.38 18.68
CA VAL A 569 37.57 -33.53 19.49
C VAL A 569 37.80 -34.84 18.73
N LEU A 570 37.44 -34.91 17.45
CA LEU A 570 37.62 -36.13 16.64
C LEU A 570 39.10 -36.46 16.43
N THR A 571 39.93 -35.47 16.07
CA THR A 571 41.38 -35.65 15.87
C THR A 571 42.03 -36.14 17.16
N TYR A 572 41.59 -35.59 18.29
CA TYR A 572 42.06 -36.00 19.60
C TYR A 572 41.67 -37.44 19.95
N LEU A 573 40.43 -37.85 19.64
CA LEU A 573 39.94 -39.21 19.84
C LEU A 573 40.55 -40.23 18.85
N LEU A 574 40.86 -39.83 17.62
CA LEU A 574 41.48 -40.70 16.62
C LEU A 574 42.99 -40.84 16.85
N GLY A 575 43.68 -39.75 17.24
CA GLY A 575 45.08 -39.80 17.63
C GLY A 575 45.35 -40.76 18.80
N TRP A 576 44.36 -40.93 19.67
CA TRP A 576 44.36 -41.99 20.68
C TRP A 576 44.38 -43.40 20.08
N HIS A 577 43.57 -43.64 19.05
CA HIS A 577 43.38 -44.98 18.52
C HIS A 577 44.57 -45.44 17.66
N ALA A 578 45.31 -44.51 17.06
CA ALA A 578 46.51 -44.83 16.28
C ALA A 578 47.76 -45.05 17.15
N ALA A 579 47.77 -44.55 18.40
CA ALA A 579 48.90 -44.66 19.32
C ALA A 579 48.80 -45.86 20.28
N ASN A 580 47.65 -46.54 20.32
CA ASN A 580 47.41 -47.80 21.02
C ASN A 580 47.23 -48.91 19.98
#